data_AF-A0A355G940-F1
#
_entry.id   AF-A0A355G940-F1
#
_cell.length_a   1.000
_cell.length_b   1.000
_cell.length_c   1.000
_cell.angle_alpha   90.00
_cell.angle_beta   90.00
_cell.angle_gamma   90.00
#
_symmetry.space_group_name_H-M   'P 1'
#
loop_
_entity.id
_entity.type
_entity.pdbx_description
1 polymer ?
#
loop_
_entity_poly.entity_id
_entity_poly.type
_entity_poly.pdbx_seq_one_letter_code
_entity_poly.pdbx_strand_id
1 'polypeptide(L)' 'MKNSIINSCFLSLALLLMSATAFTLAGCEEKEKVLDIETPNGELEILRDKGDGDVGVDLKKKE' A
#
# COMPACT_ATOMS: atom_id res chain seq x y z
N MET A 1 -28.45 29.13 20.97
CA MET A 1 -27.72 29.26 19.68
C MET A 1 -26.29 28.72 19.69
N LYS A 2 -25.55 28.72 20.81
CA LYS A 2 -24.17 28.15 20.87
C LYS A 2 -24.09 26.65 20.50
N ASN A 3 -25.06 25.84 20.91
CA ASN A 3 -25.05 24.38 20.69
C ASN A 3 -25.24 23.98 19.22
N SER A 4 -25.90 24.82 18.41
CA SER A 4 -26.15 24.52 16.99
C SER A 4 -24.89 24.67 16.11
N ILE A 5 -23.98 25.57 16.51
CA ILE A 5 -22.74 25.87 15.77
C ILE A 5 -21.70 24.78 16.03
N ILE A 6 -21.61 24.28 17.26
CA ILE A 6 -20.73 23.17 17.65
C ILE A 6 -21.15 21.88 16.93
N ASN A 7 -22.45 21.63 16.83
CA ASN A 7 -22.98 20.44 16.16
C ASN A 7 -22.71 20.47 14.63
N SER A 8 -22.75 21.66 14.02
CA SER A 8 -22.46 21.84 12.60
C SER A 8 -20.98 21.60 12.26
N CYS A 9 -20.05 22.07 13.10
CA CYS A 9 -18.62 21.81 12.91
C CYS A 9 -18.26 20.33 13.09
N PHE A 10 -18.91 19.66 14.04
CA PHE A 10 -18.69 18.24 14.28
C PHE A 10 -19.14 17.38 13.10
N LEU A 11 -20.27 17.75 12.48
CA LEU A 11 -20.81 17.07 11.31
C LEU A 11 -19.91 17.24 10.06
N SER A 12 -19.38 18.44 9.84
CA SER A 12 -18.44 18.68 8.73
C SER A 12 -17.11 17.94 8.91
N LEU A 13 -16.62 17.83 10.14
CA LEU A 13 -15.38 17.10 10.44
C LEU A 13 -15.55 15.59 10.25
N ALA A 14 -16.71 15.04 10.66
CA ALA A 14 -17.04 13.63 10.46
C ALA A 14 -17.12 13.24 8.97
N LEU A 15 -17.72 14.11 8.15
CA LEU A 15 -17.85 13.85 6.70
C LEU A 15 -16.49 13.84 5.99
N LEU A 16 -15.56 14.69 6.43
CA LEU A 16 -14.21 14.78 5.88
C LEU A 16 -13.36 13.53 6.23
N LEU A 17 -13.49 13.03 7.46
CA LEU A 17 -12.83 11.80 7.92
C LEU A 17 -13.30 10.54 7.17
N MET A 18 -14.59 10.44 6.82
CA MET A 18 -15.09 9.30 6.04
C MET A 18 -14.59 9.26 4.59
N SER A 19 -14.23 10.41 4.01
CA SER A 19 -13.68 10.46 2.65
C SER A 19 -12.23 9.97 2.55
N ALA A 20 -11.46 10.12 3.63
CA ALA A 20 -10.04 9.73 3.67
C ALA A 20 -9.83 8.21 3.70
N THR A 21 -10.77 7.46 4.28
CA THR A 21 -10.67 5.99 4.39
C THR A 21 -10.99 5.28 3.08
N ALA A 22 -11.67 5.93 2.14
CA ALA A 22 -11.95 5.33 0.83
C ALA A 22 -10.70 5.19 -0.05
N PHE A 23 -9.68 6.03 0.16
CA PHE A 23 -8.43 5.99 -0.61
C PHE A 23 -7.42 4.96 -0.08
N THR A 24 -7.49 4.58 1.19
CA THR A 24 -6.55 3.62 1.78
C THR A 24 -6.87 2.16 1.45
N LEU A 25 -8.09 1.85 0.95
CA LEU A 25 -8.44 0.50 0.49
C LEU A 25 -8.06 0.24 -0.98
N ALA A 26 -7.71 1.28 -1.75
CA ALA A 26 -7.59 1.19 -3.20
C ALA A 26 -6.22 0.73 -3.73
N GLY A 27 -5.28 0.26 -2.90
CA GLY A 27 -4.09 -0.39 -3.42
C GLY A 27 -2.83 -0.16 -2.59
N CYS A 28 -2.74 -0.85 -1.46
CA CYS A 28 -1.41 -1.24 -0.99
C CYS A 28 -1.02 -2.46 -1.84
N GLU A 29 -0.10 -2.30 -2.80
CA GLU A 29 0.46 -3.44 -3.57
C GLU A 29 1.06 -4.44 -2.57
N GLU A 30 0.40 -5.58 -2.39
CA GLU A 30 0.85 -6.62 -1.47
C GLU A 30 1.79 -7.56 -2.20
N LYS A 31 3.04 -7.12 -2.40
CA LYS A 31 4.11 -7.92 -3.01
C LYS A 31 4.70 -8.88 -1.98
N GLU A 32 4.82 -10.15 -2.36
CA GLU A 32 5.54 -11.16 -1.58
C GLU A 32 6.82 -11.61 -2.28
N LYS A 33 7.89 -11.79 -1.49
CA LYS A 33 9.14 -12.39 -1.95
C LYS A 33 8.98 -13.91 -1.96
N VAL A 34 8.97 -14.50 -3.15
CA VAL A 34 8.72 -15.93 -3.37
C VAL A 34 10.03 -16.71 -3.39
N LEU A 35 11.07 -16.13 -4.00
CA LEU A 35 12.37 -16.76 -4.12
C LEU A 35 13.47 -15.72 -4.00
N ASP A 36 14.49 -16.05 -3.23
CA ASP A 36 15.68 -15.23 -3.02
C ASP A 36 16.91 -16.12 -3.12
N ILE A 37 17.74 -15.87 -4.13
CA ILE A 37 18.93 -16.66 -4.39
C ILE A 37 20.13 -15.72 -4.46
N GLU A 38 21.00 -15.87 -3.46
CA GLU A 38 22.35 -15.32 -3.52
C GLU A 38 23.26 -16.27 -4.30
N THR A 39 23.87 -15.75 -5.37
CA THR A 39 24.90 -16.44 -6.14
C THR A 39 26.24 -15.72 -5.96
N PRO A 40 27.38 -16.39 -6.15
CA PRO A 40 28.68 -15.73 -6.09
C PRO A 40 28.80 -14.52 -7.06
N ASN A 41 28.04 -14.52 -8.15
CA ASN A 41 28.08 -13.51 -9.21
C ASN A 41 26.95 -12.47 -9.12
N GLY A 42 26.11 -12.52 -8.08
CA GLY A 42 24.96 -11.63 -7.95
C GLY A 42 23.76 -12.23 -7.21
N GLU A 43 22.64 -11.53 -7.23
CA GLU A 43 21.41 -11.85 -6.52
C GLU A 43 20.25 -11.97 -7.52
N LEU A 44 19.39 -12.95 -7.31
CA LEU A 44 18.13 -13.14 -8.04
C LEU A 44 16.98 -13.12 -7.03
N GLU A 45 16.09 -12.15 -7.18
CA GLU A 45 14.86 -12.03 -6.39
C GLU A 45 13.64 -12.22 -7.30
N ILE A 46 12.68 -13.02 -6.85
CA ILE A 46 11.38 -13.20 -7.50
C ILE A 46 10.30 -12.70 -6.55
N LEU A 47 9.57 -11.68 -7.00
CA LEU A 47 8.44 -11.09 -6.29
C LEU A 47 7.14 -11.48 -7.01
N ARG A 48 6.11 -11.85 -6.25
CA ARG A 48 4.76 -12.03 -6.79
C ARG A 48 3.82 -11.06 -6.11
N ASP A 49 2.99 -10.38 -6.89
CA ASP A 49 1.87 -9.62 -6.37
C ASP A 49 0.76 -10.59 -5.92
N LYS A 50 0.26 -10.44 -4.70
CA LYS A 50 -0.81 -11.29 -4.18
C LYS A 50 -2.20 -10.90 -4.68
N GLY A 51 -2.38 -9.66 -5.13
CA GLY A 51 -3.63 -9.10 -5.59
C GLY A 51 -4.04 -9.60 -6.98
N ASP A 52 -3.09 -9.66 -7.91
CA ASP A 52 -3.34 -10.07 -9.31
C ASP A 52 -2.49 -11.25 -9.78
N GLY A 53 -1.44 -11.62 -9.04
CA GLY A 53 -0.53 -12.69 -9.40
C GLY A 53 0.59 -12.28 -10.35
N ASP A 54 0.80 -11.00 -10.61
CA ASP A 54 1.91 -10.51 -11.44
C ASP A 54 3.26 -10.92 -10.84
N VAL A 55 4.23 -11.26 -11.70
CA VAL A 55 5.53 -11.79 -11.29
C VAL A 55 6.65 -10.87 -11.77
N GLY A 56 7.35 -10.28 -10.81
CA GLY A 56 8.56 -9.50 -11.02
C GLY A 56 9.82 -10.35 -10.81
N VAL A 57 10.83 -10.14 -11.65
CA VAL A 57 12.14 -10.78 -11.53
C VAL A 57 13.22 -9.70 -11.51
N ASP A 58 13.93 -9.61 -10.39
CA ASP A 58 15.01 -8.66 -10.18
C ASP A 58 16.37 -9.38 -10.18
N LEU A 59 17.27 -8.93 -11.05
CA LEU A 59 18.62 -9.46 -11.20
C LEU A 59 19.63 -8.37 -10.84
N LYS A 60 20.39 -8.58 -9.76
CA LYS A 60 21.49 -7.69 -9.38
C LYS A 60 22.82 -8.39 -9.62
N LYS A 61 23.62 -7.88 -10.56
CA LYS A 61 24.98 -8.39 -10.78
C LYS A 61 25.93 -7.75 -9.78
N LYS A 62 26.83 -8.55 -9.20
CA LYS A 62 27.91 -8.04 -8.35
C LYS A 62 28.98 -7.41 -9.24
N GLU A 63 29.27 -6.12 -9.04
CA GLU A 63 30.34 -5.39 -9.74
C GLU A 63 31.74 -5.88 -9.33
#